data_AF-A0A9E0YHR4-F1
#
_entry.id   AF-A0A9E0YHR4-F1
#
_cell.length_a   1.000
_cell.length_b   1.000
_cell.length_c   1.000
_cell.angle_alpha   90.00
_cell.angle_beta   90.00
_cell.angle_gamma   90.00
#
_symmetry.space_group_name_H-M   'P 1'
#
loop_
_entity.id
_entity.type
_entity.pdbx_description
1 polymer ?
#
loop_
_entity_poly.entity_id
_entity_poly.type
_entity_poly.pdbx_seq_one_letter_code
_entity_poly.pdbx_strand_id
1 'polypeptide(L)'
;MIHAILFTLGLGGACGLALSVASKIFYVYEDPRIARVENLLAGANCGGCGYAGCAAAAEAVVKEEASPNVCILASPENVAAVAAIMGSEAGTAEPYKSYNDCLGGHRAADRYFYHGLNRCNAVNALYGGKRECSIGCLGFGDCVHACKFDALEIGPNGYPIVDKDKCVGCGACEQICPKSIIEVRTMSQRLLHLNTEDDPLSPCQQTCPAEIDIPRYLRQIREGEYDSAVDTIRERNPLLLACGRVCPHPCEEYCRRSIEDTESVSINQLKRFVADREMNSGSRRPIPCAPDTGKRVAVIGGGPAGLSCAYFLRRVGHSVNIFEAMPGLGGMLRYGIPEYRLPKAVLDWEIEGILNLGIEYHTNVKMGVDFDLGSLVGAGFDSIFMAVGAWKDYRLKIPGEDLNGCFTGINFLSRMAGQEPVRIGNRAAVIGGGNTAIDCARTLVRKGLEKVYLVYRRTRTEMPANEVEIEAAGHEGIEFIFLAAPNKVIGDSDENVAGLEYLKMELGEPDASGRRRPVPVEGSETVLDVDTIITAIGQSPDTSFQTPGTRMDELNMTRWGTIDVDPETCRSNVPYIFAAGDGATGPALV
;
A
#
# COMPACT_ATOMS: atom_id res chain seq x y z
N MET A 1 -80.16 -26.75 -33.27
CA MET A 1 -79.29 -27.24 -32.17
C MET A 1 -77.96 -27.79 -32.71
N ILE A 2 -77.97 -28.71 -33.69
CA ILE A 2 -76.75 -29.31 -34.27
C ILE A 2 -75.79 -28.28 -34.88
N HIS A 3 -76.30 -27.27 -35.60
CA HIS A 3 -75.45 -26.24 -36.21
C HIS A 3 -74.72 -25.34 -35.19
N ALA A 4 -75.36 -25.03 -34.07
CA ALA A 4 -74.73 -24.25 -33.00
C ALA A 4 -73.60 -25.05 -32.35
N ILE A 5 -73.82 -26.34 -32.09
CA ILE A 5 -72.81 -27.25 -31.53
C ILE A 5 -71.60 -27.38 -32.46
N LEU A 6 -71.84 -27.59 -33.77
CA LEU A 6 -70.79 -27.68 -34.78
C LEU A 6 -69.98 -26.36 -34.91
N PHE A 7 -70.65 -25.21 -34.81
CA PHE A 7 -69.98 -23.91 -34.83
C PHE A 7 -69.07 -23.71 -33.61
N THR A 8 -69.54 -24.00 -32.39
CA THR A 8 -68.71 -23.92 -31.18
C THR A 8 -67.55 -24.93 -31.17
N LEU A 9 -67.75 -26.13 -31.71
CA LEU A 9 -66.68 -27.11 -31.88
C LEU A 9 -65.64 -26.65 -32.92
N GLY A 10 -66.09 -26.08 -34.03
CA GLY A 10 -65.20 -25.52 -35.06
C GLY A 10 -64.40 -24.32 -34.55
N LEU A 11 -65.05 -23.41 -33.82
CA LEU A 11 -64.39 -22.26 -33.20
C LEU A 11 -63.41 -22.69 -32.12
N GLY A 12 -63.81 -23.61 -31.24
CA GLY A 12 -62.93 -24.17 -30.21
C GLY A 12 -61.73 -24.91 -30.80
N GLY A 13 -61.94 -25.68 -31.86
CA GLY A 13 -60.88 -26.34 -32.62
C GLY A 13 -59.92 -25.34 -33.27
N ALA A 14 -60.44 -24.29 -33.91
CA ALA A 14 -59.63 -23.24 -34.54
C ALA A 14 -58.82 -22.44 -33.51
N CYS A 15 -59.43 -22.03 -32.39
CA CYS A 15 -58.73 -21.35 -31.31
C CYS A 15 -57.68 -22.24 -30.65
N GLY A 16 -57.99 -23.52 -30.42
CA GLY A 16 -57.03 -24.49 -29.89
C GLY A 16 -55.84 -24.72 -30.83
N LEU A 17 -56.09 -24.81 -32.14
CA LEU A 17 -55.05 -24.93 -33.15
C LEU A 17 -54.17 -23.66 -33.20
N ALA A 18 -54.79 -22.48 -33.16
CA ALA A 18 -54.09 -21.20 -33.15
C ALA A 18 -53.20 -21.05 -31.90
N LEU A 19 -53.70 -21.43 -30.72
CA LEU A 19 -52.91 -21.43 -29.48
C LEU A 19 -51.79 -22.46 -29.49
N SER A 20 -52.02 -23.65 -30.06
CA SER A 20 -50.99 -24.69 -30.20
C SER A 20 -49.87 -24.25 -31.15
N VAL A 21 -50.22 -23.62 -32.27
CA VAL A 21 -49.26 -23.05 -33.21
C VAL A 21 -48.52 -21.87 -32.58
N ALA A 22 -49.22 -20.95 -31.90
CA ALA A 22 -48.60 -19.85 -31.18
C ALA A 22 -47.62 -20.35 -30.10
N SER A 23 -47.99 -21.38 -29.32
CA SER A 23 -47.12 -21.98 -28.31
C SER A 23 -45.83 -22.57 -28.90
N LYS A 24 -45.85 -23.07 -30.14
CA LYS A 24 -44.65 -23.56 -30.83
C LYS A 24 -43.83 -22.43 -31.47
N ILE A 25 -44.50 -21.45 -32.08
CA ILE A 25 -43.83 -20.30 -32.72
C ILE A 25 -43.14 -19.42 -31.68
N PHE A 26 -43.76 -19.21 -30.52
CA PHE A 26 -43.25 -18.39 -29.43
C PHE A 26 -42.63 -19.21 -28.30
N TYR A 27 -42.22 -20.46 -28.56
CA TYR A 27 -41.50 -21.25 -27.57
C TYR A 27 -40.13 -20.61 -27.33
N VAL A 28 -39.91 -20.09 -26.13
CA VAL A 28 -38.60 -19.62 -25.67
C VAL A 28 -37.95 -20.79 -24.94
N TYR A 29 -36.82 -21.28 -25.45
CA TYR A 29 -36.04 -22.29 -24.75
C TYR A 29 -35.37 -21.64 -23.54
N GLU A 30 -35.73 -22.10 -22.34
CA GLU A 30 -35.10 -21.70 -21.09
C GLU A 30 -34.24 -22.86 -20.59
N ASP A 31 -32.96 -22.60 -20.30
CA ASP A 31 -32.06 -23.64 -19.79
C ASP A 31 -32.60 -24.14 -18.44
N PRO A 32 -32.90 -25.45 -18.28
CA PRO A 32 -33.48 -25.99 -17.06
C PRO A 32 -32.57 -25.83 -15.83
N ARG A 33 -31.28 -25.52 -16.03
CA ARG A 33 -30.36 -25.17 -14.94
C ARG A 33 -30.75 -23.84 -14.28
N ILE A 34 -31.34 -22.87 -14.99
CA ILE A 34 -31.69 -21.55 -14.45
C ILE A 34 -32.65 -21.69 -13.28
N ALA A 35 -33.76 -22.40 -13.48
CA ALA A 35 -34.75 -22.65 -12.43
C ALA A 35 -34.16 -23.43 -11.24
N ARG A 36 -33.22 -24.36 -11.50
CA ARG A 36 -32.55 -25.13 -10.44
C ARG A 36 -31.63 -24.24 -9.61
N VAL A 37 -30.87 -23.35 -10.25
CA VAL A 37 -30.00 -22.38 -9.57
C VAL A 37 -30.85 -21.38 -8.80
N GLU A 38 -31.88 -20.81 -9.40
CA GLU A 38 -32.77 -19.82 -8.76
C GLU A 38 -33.36 -20.32 -7.44
N ASN A 39 -33.83 -21.57 -7.42
CA ASN A 39 -34.40 -22.21 -6.21
C ASN A 39 -33.39 -22.42 -5.08
N LEU A 40 -32.09 -22.38 -5.37
CA LEU A 40 -31.02 -22.48 -4.37
C LEU A 40 -30.52 -21.10 -3.92
N LEU A 41 -30.88 -20.02 -4.63
CA LEU A 41 -30.63 -18.65 -4.18
C LEU A 41 -31.62 -18.27 -3.07
N ALA A 42 -31.36 -17.16 -2.37
CA ALA A 42 -32.15 -16.74 -1.21
C ALA A 42 -33.61 -16.36 -1.51
N GLY A 43 -34.03 -16.25 -2.78
CA GLY A 43 -35.39 -15.85 -3.19
C GLY A 43 -35.80 -14.41 -2.79
N ALA A 44 -34.89 -13.66 -2.16
CA ALA A 44 -35.18 -12.35 -1.57
C ALA A 44 -35.33 -11.23 -2.61
N ASN A 45 -34.88 -11.45 -3.86
CA ASN A 45 -34.87 -10.45 -4.94
C ASN A 45 -34.32 -9.07 -4.49
N CYS A 46 -33.31 -9.09 -3.63
CA CYS A 46 -32.84 -7.89 -2.94
C CYS A 46 -31.86 -7.04 -3.76
N GLY A 47 -31.37 -7.54 -4.90
CA GLY A 47 -30.37 -6.85 -5.73
C GLY A 47 -28.95 -6.84 -5.17
N GLY A 48 -28.72 -7.40 -3.98
CA GLY A 48 -27.40 -7.39 -3.32
C GLY A 48 -26.27 -8.08 -4.07
N CYS A 49 -26.59 -8.88 -5.08
CA CYS A 49 -25.62 -9.54 -5.95
C CYS A 49 -25.35 -8.77 -7.26
N GLY A 50 -25.90 -7.56 -7.43
CA GLY A 50 -25.75 -6.74 -8.64
C GLY A 50 -26.73 -7.08 -9.79
N TYR A 51 -27.63 -8.04 -9.60
CA TYR A 51 -28.63 -8.45 -10.58
C TYR A 51 -30.04 -8.02 -10.17
N ALA A 52 -30.91 -7.77 -11.14
CA ALA A 52 -32.28 -7.25 -10.92
C ALA A 52 -33.19 -8.17 -10.07
N GLY A 53 -32.82 -9.45 -9.90
CA GLY A 53 -33.55 -10.44 -9.12
C GLY A 53 -32.85 -11.78 -9.09
N CYS A 54 -33.41 -12.75 -8.34
CA CYS A 54 -32.85 -14.09 -8.22
C CYS A 54 -32.83 -14.84 -9.56
N ALA A 55 -33.88 -14.69 -10.39
CA ALA A 55 -33.91 -15.25 -11.73
C ALA A 55 -32.77 -14.72 -12.63
N ALA A 56 -32.55 -13.40 -12.62
CA ALA A 56 -31.48 -12.78 -13.41
C ALA A 56 -30.08 -13.19 -12.92
N ALA A 57 -29.89 -13.30 -11.60
CA ALA A 57 -28.66 -13.84 -11.03
C ALA A 57 -28.45 -15.31 -11.43
N ALA A 58 -29.50 -16.13 -11.39
CA ALA A 58 -29.43 -17.53 -11.78
C ALA A 58 -29.10 -17.69 -13.28
N GLU A 59 -29.69 -16.86 -14.14
CA GLU A 59 -29.38 -16.82 -15.57
C GLU A 59 -27.91 -16.46 -15.82
N ALA A 60 -27.38 -15.44 -15.12
CA ALA A 60 -25.97 -15.07 -15.22
C ALA A 60 -25.03 -16.18 -14.75
N VAL A 61 -25.39 -16.90 -13.67
CA VAL A 61 -24.61 -18.06 -13.21
C VAL A 61 -24.58 -19.15 -14.28
N VAL A 62 -25.73 -19.46 -14.88
CA VAL A 62 -25.84 -20.51 -15.91
C VAL A 62 -25.11 -20.16 -17.19
N LYS A 63 -24.99 -18.85 -17.51
CA LYS A 63 -24.20 -18.33 -18.62
C LYS A 63 -22.71 -18.18 -18.31
N GLU A 64 -22.28 -18.55 -17.10
CA GLU A 64 -20.90 -18.36 -16.61
C GLU A 64 -20.46 -16.88 -16.56
N GLU A 65 -21.42 -15.95 -16.56
CA GLU A 65 -21.21 -14.53 -16.34
C GLU A 65 -21.11 -14.18 -14.85
N ALA A 66 -21.61 -15.08 -13.98
CA ALA A 66 -21.54 -14.98 -12.53
C ALA A 66 -21.08 -16.29 -11.88
N SER A 67 -20.43 -16.18 -10.73
CA SER A 67 -19.97 -17.34 -9.95
C SER A 67 -21.15 -18.03 -9.22
N PRO A 68 -21.09 -19.36 -8.98
CA PRO A 68 -22.09 -20.10 -8.19
C PRO A 68 -22.44 -19.52 -6.81
N ASN A 69 -21.53 -18.72 -6.25
CA ASN A 69 -21.67 -18.07 -4.95
C ASN A 69 -22.24 -16.64 -5.02
N VAL A 70 -22.76 -16.21 -6.19
CA VAL A 70 -23.28 -14.86 -6.45
C VAL A 70 -24.30 -14.40 -5.39
N CYS A 71 -25.06 -15.33 -4.80
CA CYS A 71 -25.98 -15.03 -3.71
C CYS A 71 -25.29 -15.14 -2.35
N ILE A 72 -24.90 -14.00 -1.79
CA ILE A 72 -24.24 -13.89 -0.47
C ILE A 72 -25.12 -14.39 0.68
N LEU A 73 -26.44 -14.40 0.47
CA LEU A 73 -27.43 -14.90 1.44
C LEU A 73 -27.64 -16.42 1.35
N ALA A 74 -27.13 -17.08 0.30
CA ALA A 74 -27.24 -18.52 0.17
C ALA A 74 -26.33 -19.20 1.21
N SER A 75 -26.83 -20.28 1.82
CA SER A 75 -26.00 -21.08 2.73
C SER A 75 -24.83 -21.72 1.96
N PRO A 76 -23.72 -22.05 2.64
CA PRO A 76 -22.61 -22.77 2.01
C PRO A 76 -23.05 -24.06 1.30
N GLU A 77 -24.06 -24.74 1.84
CA GLU A 77 -24.69 -25.93 1.25
C GLU A 77 -25.37 -25.61 -0.08
N ASN A 78 -26.13 -24.51 -0.14
CA ASN A 78 -26.78 -24.07 -1.37
C ASN A 78 -25.77 -23.61 -2.41
N VAL A 79 -24.70 -22.92 -2.02
CA VAL A 79 -23.60 -22.53 -2.92
C VAL A 79 -22.92 -23.77 -3.51
N ALA A 80 -22.66 -24.78 -2.68
CA ALA A 80 -22.10 -26.06 -3.14
C ALA A 80 -23.04 -26.78 -4.12
N ALA A 81 -24.35 -26.75 -3.86
CA ALA A 81 -25.35 -27.31 -4.76
C ALA A 81 -25.43 -26.56 -6.11
N VAL A 82 -25.34 -25.23 -6.11
CA VAL A 82 -25.27 -24.43 -7.34
C VAL A 82 -23.99 -24.76 -8.12
N ALA A 83 -22.85 -24.86 -7.45
CA ALA A 83 -21.58 -25.20 -8.08
C ALA A 83 -21.62 -26.61 -8.72
N ALA A 84 -22.23 -27.58 -8.03
CA ALA A 84 -22.46 -28.91 -8.58
C ALA A 84 -23.39 -28.92 -9.81
N ILE A 85 -24.40 -28.03 -9.88
CA ILE A 85 -25.23 -27.85 -11.07
C ILE A 85 -24.41 -27.30 -12.24
N MET A 86 -23.47 -26.40 -11.95
CA MET A 86 -22.61 -25.75 -12.92
C MET A 86 -21.39 -26.60 -13.34
N GLY A 87 -21.09 -27.67 -12.61
CA GLY A 87 -19.87 -28.45 -12.83
C GLY A 87 -18.60 -27.67 -12.50
N SER A 88 -18.71 -26.65 -11.64
CA SER A 88 -17.62 -25.80 -11.21
C SER A 88 -17.36 -25.96 -9.70
N GLU A 89 -16.21 -25.49 -9.24
CA GLU A 89 -15.94 -25.46 -7.80
C GLU A 89 -16.80 -24.40 -7.12
N ALA A 90 -17.25 -24.71 -5.91
CA ALA A 90 -17.92 -23.77 -5.04
C ALA A 90 -16.88 -22.76 -4.54
N GLY A 91 -16.59 -21.75 -5.36
CA GLY A 91 -15.79 -20.61 -4.91
C GLY A 91 -16.44 -19.99 -3.67
N THR A 92 -15.67 -19.31 -2.83
CA THR A 92 -16.23 -18.42 -1.81
C THR A 92 -16.42 -17.04 -2.43
N ALA A 93 -17.53 -16.36 -2.12
CA ALA A 93 -17.77 -14.99 -2.56
C ALA A 93 -17.28 -14.07 -1.45
N GLU A 94 -16.64 -12.96 -1.81
CA GLU A 94 -16.40 -11.93 -0.82
C GLU A 94 -17.72 -11.32 -0.34
N PRO A 95 -17.92 -11.17 0.98
CA PRO A 95 -19.12 -10.54 1.48
C PRO A 95 -19.06 -9.04 1.18
N TYR A 96 -20.12 -8.53 0.58
CA TYR A 96 -20.36 -7.09 0.49
C TYR A 96 -20.73 -6.56 1.87
N LYS A 97 -20.16 -5.42 2.23
CA LYS A 97 -20.48 -4.74 3.49
C LYS A 97 -20.71 -3.26 3.23
N SER A 98 -21.61 -2.68 4.00
CA SER A 98 -21.86 -1.25 3.98
C SER A 98 -20.77 -0.51 4.73
N TYR A 99 -20.36 0.63 4.20
CA TYR A 99 -19.38 1.53 4.79
C TYR A 99 -19.92 2.96 4.77
N ASN A 100 -19.49 3.75 5.74
CA ASN A 100 -19.77 5.18 5.83
C ASN A 100 -18.46 5.93 6.03
N ASP A 101 -18.13 6.81 5.10
CA ASP A 101 -16.93 7.64 5.19
C ASP A 101 -17.25 9.10 5.61
N CYS A 102 -18.53 9.42 5.87
CA CYS A 102 -18.87 10.74 6.38
C CYS A 102 -18.47 10.93 7.84
N LEU A 103 -17.54 11.88 8.04
CA LEU A 103 -17.08 12.33 9.36
C LEU A 103 -17.65 13.71 9.74
N GLY A 104 -18.53 14.28 8.91
CA GLY A 104 -19.05 15.64 9.02
C GLY A 104 -20.13 15.80 10.10
N GLY A 105 -21.06 14.85 10.20
CA GLY A 105 -22.06 14.76 11.28
C GLY A 105 -22.60 16.11 11.78
N HIS A 106 -22.55 16.30 13.09
CA HIS A 106 -22.88 17.55 13.80
C HIS A 106 -21.75 18.59 13.81
N ARG A 107 -20.58 18.31 13.22
CA ARG A 107 -19.49 19.29 13.09
C ARG A 107 -19.79 20.34 12.03
N ALA A 108 -20.61 19.99 11.05
CA ALA A 108 -21.14 20.94 10.08
C ALA A 108 -22.38 21.64 10.64
N ALA A 109 -22.36 22.97 10.66
CA ALA A 109 -23.51 23.77 11.09
C ALA A 109 -24.73 23.48 10.20
N ASP A 110 -25.92 23.58 10.80
CA ASP A 110 -27.17 23.54 10.04
C ASP A 110 -27.43 24.92 9.43
N ARG A 111 -27.54 24.97 8.10
CA ARG A 111 -27.91 26.16 7.32
C ARG A 111 -29.43 26.33 7.24
N TYR A 112 -30.18 25.21 7.26
CA TYR A 112 -31.64 25.21 7.14
C TYR A 112 -32.28 24.27 8.15
N PHE A 113 -33.43 24.68 8.69
CA PHE A 113 -34.28 23.85 9.55
C PHE A 113 -35.58 23.53 8.79
N TYR A 114 -35.80 22.26 8.46
CA TYR A 114 -36.99 21.82 7.73
C TYR A 114 -38.05 21.33 8.70
N HIS A 115 -39.14 22.07 8.85
CA HIS A 115 -40.27 21.65 9.67
C HIS A 115 -41.16 20.67 8.89
N GLY A 116 -41.30 19.45 9.41
CA GLY A 116 -42.16 18.40 8.84
C GLY A 116 -41.49 17.50 7.78
N LEU A 117 -40.28 17.82 7.32
CA LEU A 117 -39.50 16.96 6.43
C LEU A 117 -38.38 16.28 7.22
N ASN A 118 -38.45 14.96 7.32
CA ASN A 118 -37.51 14.14 8.08
C ASN A 118 -36.88 13.02 7.24
N ARG A 119 -36.78 13.21 5.92
CA ARG A 119 -36.18 12.26 4.97
C ARG A 119 -35.03 12.90 4.23
N CYS A 120 -33.89 12.21 4.13
CA CYS A 120 -32.71 12.68 3.41
C CYS A 120 -33.06 13.06 1.96
N ASN A 121 -33.83 12.24 1.25
CA ASN A 121 -34.17 12.52 -0.16
C ASN A 121 -35.01 13.79 -0.31
N ALA A 122 -36.00 13.98 0.56
CA ALA A 122 -36.88 15.14 0.53
C ALA A 122 -36.11 16.44 0.83
N VAL A 123 -35.24 16.43 1.85
CA VAL A 123 -34.45 17.61 2.20
C VAL A 123 -33.32 17.87 1.21
N ASN A 124 -32.73 16.85 0.59
CA ASN A 124 -31.68 17.03 -0.42
C ASN A 124 -32.23 17.74 -1.66
N ALA A 125 -33.45 17.39 -2.08
CA ALA A 125 -34.13 18.04 -3.20
C ALA A 125 -34.42 19.53 -2.94
N LEU A 126 -34.52 19.94 -1.66
CA LEU A 126 -34.78 21.32 -1.26
C LEU A 126 -33.50 21.98 -0.77
N TYR A 127 -32.84 22.78 -1.62
CA TYR A 127 -31.63 23.54 -1.27
C TYR A 127 -30.42 22.68 -0.86
N GLY A 128 -30.36 21.40 -1.26
CA GLY A 128 -29.19 20.53 -1.07
C GLY A 128 -29.06 19.91 0.32
N GLY A 129 -30.05 20.08 1.20
CA GLY A 129 -30.09 19.54 2.56
C GLY A 129 -29.81 20.57 3.66
N LYS A 130 -29.86 20.11 4.92
CA LYS A 130 -29.81 21.01 6.09
C LYS A 130 -28.45 21.56 6.46
N ARG A 131 -27.37 20.87 6.08
CA ARG A 131 -26.00 21.18 6.52
C ARG A 131 -25.36 22.21 5.60
N GLU A 132 -24.47 23.03 6.15
CA GLU A 132 -23.57 23.87 5.37
C GLU A 132 -22.62 23.03 4.50
N CYS A 133 -22.20 21.87 5.01
CA CYS A 133 -21.45 20.87 4.23
C CYS A 133 -22.35 20.27 3.14
N SER A 134 -22.04 20.56 1.88
CA SER A 134 -22.82 20.13 0.72
C SER A 134 -22.67 18.64 0.38
N ILE A 135 -21.60 18.01 0.83
CA ILE A 135 -21.26 16.59 0.55
C ILE A 135 -21.57 15.64 1.72
N GLY A 136 -21.78 16.18 2.93
CA GLY A 136 -21.87 15.41 4.16
C GLY A 136 -23.26 14.85 4.47
N CYS A 137 -23.33 14.01 5.51
CA CYS A 137 -24.55 13.33 5.90
C CYS A 137 -25.59 14.33 6.42
N LEU A 138 -26.82 14.18 5.95
CA LEU A 138 -27.95 15.02 6.37
C LEU A 138 -28.51 14.60 7.73
N GLY A 139 -28.18 13.39 8.21
CA GLY A 139 -28.54 12.90 9.54
C GLY A 139 -30.01 12.57 9.75
N PHE A 140 -30.79 12.33 8.69
CA PHE A 140 -32.21 11.95 8.77
C PHE A 140 -32.46 10.43 8.74
N GLY A 141 -31.42 9.61 8.49
CA GLY A 141 -31.51 8.16 8.66
C GLY A 141 -32.24 7.38 7.57
N ASP A 142 -32.40 7.90 6.35
CA ASP A 142 -33.02 7.13 5.25
C ASP A 142 -32.32 5.78 5.02
N CYS A 143 -31.00 5.72 5.15
CA CYS A 143 -30.21 4.48 5.09
C CYS A 143 -30.54 3.49 6.21
N VAL A 144 -30.80 3.99 7.43
CA VAL A 144 -31.25 3.20 8.58
C VAL A 144 -32.65 2.64 8.30
N HIS A 145 -33.56 3.49 7.82
CA HIS A 145 -34.92 3.07 7.48
C HIS A 145 -35.00 2.07 6.33
N ALA A 146 -34.06 2.13 5.39
CA ALA A 146 -33.96 1.16 4.30
C ALA A 146 -33.34 -0.18 4.75
N CYS A 147 -32.63 -0.21 5.88
CA CYS A 147 -32.00 -1.43 6.38
C CYS A 147 -33.05 -2.37 6.99
N LYS A 148 -33.27 -3.52 6.37
CA LYS A 148 -34.17 -4.58 6.88
C LYS A 148 -33.51 -5.55 7.86
N PHE A 149 -32.21 -5.34 8.14
CA PHE A 149 -31.36 -6.26 8.91
C PHE A 149 -30.83 -5.63 10.20
N ASP A 150 -31.32 -4.43 10.55
CA ASP A 150 -30.89 -3.67 11.74
C ASP A 150 -29.37 -3.50 11.84
N ALA A 151 -28.70 -3.39 10.69
CA ALA A 151 -27.25 -3.25 10.58
C ALA A 151 -26.78 -1.79 10.59
N LEU A 152 -27.70 -0.82 10.64
CA LEU A 152 -27.42 0.60 10.55
C LEU A 152 -28.19 1.33 11.64
N GLU A 153 -27.54 2.26 12.32
CA GLU A 153 -28.19 3.20 13.26
C GLU A 153 -27.60 4.60 13.11
N ILE A 154 -28.35 5.64 13.49
CA ILE A 154 -27.78 7.00 13.56
C ILE A 154 -26.98 7.11 14.85
N GLY A 155 -25.66 7.22 14.69
CA GLY A 155 -24.75 7.39 15.82
C GLY A 155 -24.92 8.73 16.54
N PRO A 156 -24.31 8.88 17.72
CA PRO A 156 -24.41 10.09 18.54
C PRO A 156 -23.90 11.34 17.81
N ASN A 157 -23.03 11.13 16.81
CA ASN A 157 -22.45 12.20 16.01
C ASN A 157 -23.34 12.66 14.84
N GLY A 158 -24.53 12.07 14.65
CA GLY A 158 -25.49 12.50 13.62
C GLY A 158 -25.23 11.96 12.21
N TYR A 159 -24.49 10.86 12.10
CA TYR A 159 -24.27 10.10 10.86
C TYR A 159 -24.49 8.60 11.12
N PRO A 160 -24.77 7.79 10.07
CA PRO A 160 -25.01 6.36 10.23
C PRO A 160 -23.76 5.58 10.66
N ILE A 161 -23.90 4.67 11.62
CA ILE A 161 -22.88 3.70 12.01
C ILE A 161 -23.32 2.33 11.49
N VAL A 162 -22.38 1.59 10.88
CA VAL A 162 -22.64 0.26 10.33
C VAL A 162 -22.15 -0.82 11.30
N ASP A 163 -23.06 -1.71 11.71
CA ASP A 163 -22.75 -2.97 12.34
C ASP A 163 -22.36 -3.99 11.26
N LYS A 164 -21.05 -4.25 11.16
CA LYS A 164 -20.47 -5.13 10.12
C LYS A 164 -20.93 -6.58 10.26
N ASP A 165 -21.27 -7.03 11.46
CA ASP A 165 -21.67 -8.42 11.71
C ASP A 165 -23.11 -8.66 11.24
N LYS A 166 -23.99 -7.67 11.40
CA LYS A 166 -25.37 -7.74 10.89
C LYS A 166 -25.51 -7.37 9.42
N CYS A 167 -24.58 -6.59 8.88
CA CYS A 167 -24.69 -6.12 7.50
C CYS A 167 -24.60 -7.29 6.50
N VAL A 168 -25.63 -7.48 5.68
CA VAL A 168 -25.62 -8.52 4.62
C VAL A 168 -25.25 -7.98 3.23
N GLY A 169 -24.90 -6.70 3.12
CA GLY A 169 -24.44 -6.11 1.86
C GLY A 169 -25.50 -5.97 0.77
N CYS A 170 -26.79 -5.82 1.13
CA CYS A 170 -27.87 -5.80 0.12
C CYS A 170 -27.98 -4.53 -0.73
N GLY A 171 -27.18 -3.48 -0.49
CA GLY A 171 -27.21 -2.23 -1.27
C GLY A 171 -28.36 -1.27 -0.97
N ALA A 172 -29.38 -1.67 -0.20
CA ALA A 172 -30.56 -0.83 0.06
C ALA A 172 -30.23 0.55 0.68
N CYS A 173 -29.22 0.59 1.55
CA CYS A 173 -28.75 1.81 2.21
C CYS A 173 -27.95 2.74 1.29
N GLU A 174 -27.22 2.19 0.33
CA GLU A 174 -26.48 2.93 -0.70
C GLU A 174 -27.46 3.54 -1.71
N GLN A 175 -28.40 2.74 -2.24
CA GLN A 175 -29.41 3.17 -3.21
C GLN A 175 -30.29 4.33 -2.71
N ILE A 176 -30.64 4.34 -1.42
CA ILE A 176 -31.49 5.39 -0.85
C ILE A 176 -30.71 6.65 -0.47
N CYS A 177 -29.37 6.62 -0.46
CA CYS A 177 -28.55 7.73 0.00
C CYS A 177 -28.43 8.81 -1.07
N PRO A 178 -29.04 10.01 -0.91
CA PRO A 178 -28.99 11.05 -1.94
C PRO A 178 -27.63 11.73 -2.09
N LYS A 179 -26.68 11.42 -1.19
CA LYS A 179 -25.34 12.01 -1.13
C LYS A 179 -24.25 10.99 -1.44
N SER A 180 -24.60 9.74 -1.76
CA SER A 180 -23.65 8.65 -2.01
C SER A 180 -22.60 8.47 -0.89
N ILE A 181 -23.01 8.68 0.36
CA ILE A 181 -22.14 8.60 1.54
C ILE A 181 -21.99 7.17 2.04
N ILE A 182 -23.09 6.41 1.95
CA ILE A 182 -23.09 5.00 2.26
C ILE A 182 -22.77 4.26 0.98
N GLU A 183 -21.74 3.43 1.03
CA GLU A 183 -21.34 2.59 -0.08
C GLU A 183 -21.33 1.13 0.36
N VAL A 184 -21.58 0.22 -0.58
CA VAL A 184 -21.54 -1.22 -0.34
C VAL A 184 -20.47 -1.85 -1.21
N ARG A 185 -19.35 -2.23 -0.59
CA ARG A 185 -18.17 -2.75 -1.29
C ARG A 185 -17.71 -4.07 -0.69
N THR A 186 -17.04 -4.90 -1.48
CA THR A 186 -16.24 -6.02 -0.97
C THR A 186 -14.95 -5.49 -0.34
N MET A 187 -14.18 -6.37 0.31
CA MET A 187 -12.89 -5.99 0.87
C MET A 187 -11.89 -5.69 -0.25
N SER A 188 -11.81 -6.53 -1.28
CA SER A 188 -10.93 -6.30 -2.43
C SER A 188 -11.26 -4.99 -3.16
N GLN A 189 -12.53 -4.68 -3.41
CA GLN A 189 -12.93 -3.40 -4.05
C GLN A 189 -12.45 -2.18 -3.26
N ARG A 190 -12.42 -2.27 -1.94
CA ARG A 190 -11.92 -1.22 -1.06
C ARG A 190 -10.40 -1.08 -1.11
N LEU A 191 -9.68 -2.21 -1.10
CA LEU A 191 -8.23 -2.20 -1.22
C LEU A 191 -7.75 -1.71 -2.59
N LEU A 192 -8.49 -2.03 -3.65
CA LEU A 192 -8.19 -1.65 -5.02
C LEU A 192 -8.71 -0.26 -5.42
N HIS A 193 -9.49 0.41 -4.56
CA HIS A 193 -9.89 1.80 -4.79
C HIS A 193 -8.68 2.71 -4.70
N LEU A 194 -8.29 3.31 -5.82
CA LEU A 194 -7.35 4.43 -5.87
C LEU A 194 -8.14 5.73 -5.74
N ASN A 195 -7.61 6.68 -4.98
CA ASN A 195 -8.30 7.95 -4.84
C ASN A 195 -8.29 8.73 -6.17
N THR A 196 -9.34 9.51 -6.39
CA THR A 196 -9.55 10.33 -7.59
C THR A 196 -9.59 11.82 -7.26
N GLU A 197 -9.51 12.69 -8.27
CA GLU A 197 -9.51 14.15 -8.06
C GLU A 197 -10.79 14.68 -7.39
N ASP A 198 -11.91 13.97 -7.55
CA ASP A 198 -13.20 14.33 -6.97
C ASP A 198 -13.39 13.81 -5.53
N ASP A 199 -12.47 12.98 -5.02
CA ASP A 199 -12.57 12.43 -3.68
C ASP A 199 -12.31 13.51 -2.61
N PRO A 200 -13.13 13.58 -1.54
CA PRO A 200 -13.01 14.62 -0.51
C PRO A 200 -11.88 14.33 0.50
N LEU A 201 -10.63 14.33 0.04
CA LEU A 201 -9.46 13.96 0.83
C LEU A 201 -8.95 15.08 1.74
N SER A 202 -8.52 14.72 2.94
CA SER A 202 -7.86 15.67 3.86
C SER A 202 -6.41 16.00 3.43
N PRO A 203 -5.87 17.20 3.73
CA PRO A 203 -4.49 17.55 3.35
C PRO A 203 -3.43 16.56 3.86
N CYS A 204 -3.60 16.02 5.07
CA CYS A 204 -2.69 15.02 5.62
C CYS A 204 -2.77 13.67 4.88
N GLN A 205 -3.92 13.33 4.32
CA GLN A 205 -4.10 12.13 3.50
C GLN A 205 -3.49 12.32 2.10
N GLN A 206 -3.72 13.47 1.46
CA GLN A 206 -3.15 13.81 0.14
C GLN A 206 -1.61 13.85 0.15
N THR A 207 -1.02 14.24 1.28
CA THR A 207 0.44 14.31 1.45
C THR A 207 1.06 13.01 1.92
N CYS A 208 0.25 12.02 2.34
CA CYS A 208 0.74 10.70 2.68
C CYS A 208 0.92 9.89 1.38
N PRO A 209 2.14 9.37 1.07
CA PRO A 209 2.35 8.59 -0.15
C PRO A 209 1.51 7.31 -0.24
N ALA A 210 1.06 6.78 0.91
CA ALA A 210 0.16 5.63 0.98
C ALA A 210 -1.32 6.05 1.07
N GLU A 211 -1.63 7.35 1.12
CA GLU A 211 -2.99 7.90 1.18
C GLU A 211 -3.86 7.32 2.31
N ILE A 212 -3.22 7.04 3.45
CA ILE A 212 -3.89 6.54 4.66
C ILE A 212 -4.97 7.54 5.11
N ASP A 213 -6.16 7.05 5.45
CA ASP A 213 -7.22 7.84 6.05
C ASP A 213 -6.86 8.24 7.50
N ILE A 214 -6.03 9.29 7.60
CA ILE A 214 -5.51 9.81 8.85
C ILE A 214 -6.61 10.36 9.76
N PRO A 215 -7.56 11.18 9.28
CA PRO A 215 -8.66 11.66 10.12
C PRO A 215 -9.46 10.52 10.77
N ARG A 216 -9.70 9.42 10.04
CA ARG A 216 -10.44 8.26 10.56
C ARG A 216 -9.69 7.55 11.67
N TYR A 217 -8.42 7.19 11.48
CA TYR A 217 -7.71 6.45 12.53
C TYR A 217 -7.41 7.33 13.75
N LEU A 218 -7.20 8.64 13.58
CA LEU A 218 -7.07 9.56 14.71
C LEU A 218 -8.36 9.68 15.52
N ARG A 219 -9.52 9.71 14.84
CA ARG A 219 -10.82 9.67 15.53
C ARG A 219 -11.00 8.35 16.30
N GLN A 220 -10.68 7.22 15.66
CA GLN A 220 -10.76 5.90 16.31
C GLN A 220 -9.86 5.85 17.56
N ILE A 221 -8.64 6.40 17.50
CA ILE A 221 -7.77 6.55 18.66
C ILE A 221 -8.43 7.40 19.76
N ARG A 222 -9.03 8.54 19.39
CA ARG A 222 -9.73 9.43 20.34
C ARG A 222 -10.93 8.75 21.02
N GLU A 223 -11.61 7.85 20.31
CA GLU A 223 -12.77 7.11 20.80
C GLU A 223 -12.38 5.82 21.56
N GLY A 224 -11.08 5.49 21.64
CA GLY A 224 -10.58 4.27 22.30
C GLY A 224 -10.61 3.02 21.41
N GLU A 225 -10.99 3.18 20.14
CA GLU A 225 -11.12 2.13 19.12
C GLU A 225 -9.78 1.82 18.45
N TYR A 226 -8.75 1.53 19.25
CA TYR A 226 -7.36 1.36 18.76
C TYR A 226 -7.21 0.24 17.73
N ASP A 227 -7.95 -0.85 17.92
CA ASP A 227 -8.02 -1.98 17.01
C ASP A 227 -8.50 -1.58 15.61
N SER A 228 -9.58 -0.78 15.57
CA SER A 228 -10.12 -0.26 14.32
C SER A 228 -9.16 0.74 13.65
N ALA A 229 -8.37 1.48 14.44
CA ALA A 229 -7.34 2.39 13.93
C ALA A 229 -6.22 1.62 13.21
N VAL A 230 -5.76 0.50 13.77
CA VAL A 230 -4.78 -0.39 13.13
C VAL A 230 -5.33 -0.92 11.81
N ASP A 231 -6.57 -1.41 11.80
CA ASP A 231 -7.21 -1.92 10.58
C ASP A 231 -7.30 -0.85 9.50
N THR A 232 -7.69 0.38 9.85
CA THR A 232 -7.75 1.51 8.93
C THR A 232 -6.37 1.86 8.34
N ILE A 233 -5.29 1.80 9.13
CA ILE A 233 -3.94 2.03 8.60
C ILE A 233 -3.54 0.91 7.61
N ARG A 234 -3.83 -0.35 7.96
CA ARG A 234 -3.51 -1.56 7.19
C ARG A 234 -4.26 -1.73 5.87
N GLU A 235 -5.27 -0.91 5.62
CA GLU A 235 -5.94 -0.84 4.32
C GLU A 235 -5.04 -0.23 3.25
N ARG A 236 -4.02 0.53 3.66
CA ARG A 236 -3.12 1.25 2.77
C ARG A 236 -1.64 1.02 3.07
N ASN A 237 -1.28 0.67 4.30
CA ASN A 237 0.11 0.45 4.70
C ASN A 237 0.26 -0.76 5.65
N PRO A 238 0.86 -1.87 5.20
CA PRO A 238 1.10 -3.04 6.05
C PRO A 238 2.30 -2.89 6.99
N LEU A 239 3.15 -1.88 6.80
CA LEU A 239 4.40 -1.63 7.53
C LEU A 239 4.27 -0.48 8.55
N LEU A 240 3.18 -0.45 9.30
CA LEU A 240 2.86 0.62 10.24
C LEU A 240 3.82 0.76 11.43
N LEU A 241 4.44 -0.33 11.93
CA LEU A 241 5.46 -0.30 12.97
C LEU A 241 6.77 0.30 12.46
N ALA A 242 7.22 -0.10 11.28
CA ALA A 242 8.39 0.48 10.63
C ALA A 242 8.15 1.94 10.27
N CYS A 243 7.06 2.25 9.54
CA CYS A 243 6.72 3.62 9.17
C CYS A 243 6.44 4.52 10.39
N GLY A 244 5.93 3.99 11.51
CA GLY A 244 5.79 4.73 12.77
C GLY A 244 7.13 5.11 13.43
N ARG A 245 8.26 4.62 12.92
CA ARG A 245 9.59 4.91 13.44
C ARG A 245 10.46 5.70 12.46
N VAL A 246 10.34 5.43 11.16
CA VAL A 246 11.31 5.90 10.16
C VAL A 246 10.73 6.86 9.11
N CYS A 247 9.40 6.98 9.04
CA CYS A 247 8.74 7.88 8.09
C CYS A 247 9.06 9.35 8.42
N PRO A 248 9.40 10.19 7.44
CA PRO A 248 9.60 11.63 7.63
C PRO A 248 8.28 12.41 7.78
N HIS A 249 7.15 11.70 7.94
CA HIS A 249 5.83 12.24 8.26
C HIS A 249 5.40 13.47 7.42
N PRO A 250 5.42 13.39 6.07
CA PRO A 250 4.99 14.49 5.20
C PRO A 250 3.52 14.89 5.44
N CYS A 251 2.73 13.96 5.97
CA CYS A 251 1.37 14.20 6.41
C CYS A 251 1.21 15.29 7.48
N GLU A 252 2.29 15.65 8.18
CA GLU A 252 2.29 16.68 9.21
C GLU A 252 2.64 18.07 8.66
N GLU A 253 3.24 18.19 7.46
CA GLU A 253 3.70 19.47 6.91
C GLU A 253 2.55 20.44 6.62
N TYR A 254 1.47 19.94 6.01
CA TYR A 254 0.28 20.72 5.64
C TYR A 254 -0.90 20.43 6.57
N CYS A 255 -0.63 20.03 7.81
CA CYS A 255 -1.68 19.78 8.79
C CYS A 255 -2.47 21.05 9.06
N ARG A 256 -3.79 21.07 8.79
CA ARG A 256 -4.63 22.26 9.04
C ARG A 256 -4.61 22.76 10.49
N ARG A 257 -4.23 21.90 11.44
CA ARG A 257 -4.11 22.29 12.84
C ARG A 257 -2.99 23.31 13.08
N SER A 258 -1.91 23.28 12.29
CA SER A 258 -0.80 24.21 12.42
C SER A 258 -1.18 25.66 12.08
N ILE A 259 -2.25 25.86 11.30
CA ILE A 259 -2.79 27.20 10.99
C ILE A 259 -3.32 27.89 12.25
N GLU A 260 -3.93 27.13 13.16
CA GLU A 260 -4.56 27.66 14.38
C GLU A 260 -3.62 27.60 15.59
N ASP A 261 -2.93 26.47 15.77
CA ASP A 261 -2.15 26.17 16.98
C ASP A 261 -0.63 26.39 16.81
N THR A 262 -0.16 26.81 15.64
CA THR A 262 1.27 26.88 15.23
C THR A 262 2.00 25.53 15.17
N GLU A 263 1.41 24.45 15.68
CA GLU A 263 1.95 23.09 15.66
C GLU A 263 1.03 22.10 14.94
N SER A 264 1.64 21.11 14.29
CA SER A 264 0.94 20.01 13.64
C SER A 264 0.56 18.93 14.64
N VAL A 265 -0.49 18.16 14.32
CA VAL A 265 -0.80 16.93 15.08
C VAL A 265 0.35 15.94 14.91
N SER A 266 0.78 15.28 15.98
CA SER A 266 1.80 14.21 15.94
C SER A 266 1.25 12.89 15.36
N ILE A 267 0.84 12.95 14.09
CA ILE A 267 0.22 11.87 13.31
C ILE A 267 1.08 10.61 13.34
N ASN A 268 2.40 10.73 13.12
CA ASN A 268 3.31 9.59 13.09
C ASN A 268 3.47 8.92 14.46
N GLN A 269 3.54 9.70 15.54
CA GLN A 269 3.62 9.16 16.90
C GLN A 269 2.33 8.43 17.29
N LEU A 270 1.17 8.92 16.85
CA LEU A 270 -0.12 8.25 17.08
C LEU A 270 -0.23 6.94 16.29
N LYS A 271 0.28 6.91 15.05
CA LYS A 271 0.43 5.66 14.28
C LYS A 271 1.32 4.65 15.01
N ARG A 272 2.49 5.10 15.48
CA ARG A 272 3.41 4.27 16.26
C ARG A 272 2.76 3.72 17.52
N PHE A 273 2.04 4.57 18.26
CA PHE A 273 1.35 4.19 19.49
C PHE A 273 0.38 3.03 19.28
N VAL A 274 -0.51 3.10 18.28
CA VAL A 274 -1.48 2.02 18.04
C VAL A 274 -0.81 0.75 17.51
N ALA A 275 0.21 0.89 16.66
CA ALA A 275 0.99 -0.23 16.15
C ALA A 275 1.73 -0.96 17.29
N ASP A 276 2.40 -0.21 18.17
CA ASP A 276 3.09 -0.76 19.34
C ASP A 276 2.09 -1.39 20.33
N ARG A 277 0.90 -0.80 20.49
CA ARG A 277 -0.16 -1.38 21.34
C ARG A 277 -0.60 -2.76 20.84
N GLU A 278 -0.82 -2.91 19.53
CA GLU A 278 -1.17 -4.20 18.95
C GLU A 278 -0.07 -5.24 19.18
N MET A 279 1.19 -4.88 18.86
CA MET A 279 2.35 -5.74 19.06
C MET A 279 2.45 -6.23 20.51
N ASN A 280 2.13 -5.38 21.48
CA ASN A 280 2.18 -5.68 22.91
C ASN A 280 0.86 -6.24 23.48
N SER A 281 -0.17 -6.46 22.66
CA SER A 281 -1.48 -6.95 23.12
C SER A 281 -1.48 -8.43 23.48
N GLY A 282 -0.44 -9.17 23.10
CA GLY A 282 -0.34 -10.63 23.27
C GLY A 282 -1.06 -11.45 22.20
N SER A 283 -1.73 -10.80 21.24
CA SER A 283 -2.36 -11.47 20.10
C SER A 283 -2.16 -10.65 18.81
N ARG A 284 -2.27 -11.30 17.66
CA ARG A 284 -2.26 -10.63 16.36
C ARG A 284 -3.69 -10.47 15.88
N ARG A 285 -4.02 -9.31 15.31
CA ARG A 285 -5.34 -9.13 14.71
C ARG A 285 -5.46 -9.96 13.44
N PRO A 286 -6.58 -10.66 13.22
CA PRO A 286 -6.80 -11.39 12.00
C PRO A 286 -6.92 -10.39 10.83
N ILE A 287 -6.14 -10.61 9.79
CA ILE A 287 -6.19 -9.82 8.56
C ILE A 287 -7.04 -10.60 7.55
N PRO A 288 -8.19 -10.07 7.09
CA PRO A 288 -9.05 -10.79 6.18
C PRO A 288 -8.44 -10.87 4.77
N CYS A 289 -8.52 -12.05 4.18
CA CYS A 289 -8.16 -12.34 2.79
C CYS A 289 -9.41 -12.72 1.99
N ALA A 290 -9.40 -12.35 0.72
CA ALA A 290 -10.36 -12.81 -0.25
C ALA A 290 -10.13 -14.31 -0.55
N PRO A 291 -11.17 -14.99 -1.07
CA PRO A 291 -11.10 -16.32 -1.65
C PRO A 291 -9.93 -16.48 -2.62
N ASP A 292 -9.35 -17.67 -2.68
CA ASP A 292 -8.22 -17.92 -3.57
C ASP A 292 -8.64 -17.84 -5.04
N THR A 293 -7.86 -17.08 -5.81
CA THR A 293 -8.07 -16.80 -7.24
C THR A 293 -7.46 -17.88 -8.15
N GLY A 294 -6.65 -18.79 -7.60
CA GLY A 294 -5.82 -19.73 -8.35
C GLY A 294 -4.61 -19.11 -9.06
N LYS A 295 -4.41 -17.80 -8.95
CA LYS A 295 -3.28 -17.08 -9.58
C LYS A 295 -2.06 -17.03 -8.69
N ARG A 296 -0.87 -17.15 -9.30
CA ARG A 296 0.43 -17.21 -8.61
C ARG A 296 1.34 -16.07 -9.04
N VAL A 297 1.92 -15.37 -8.08
CA VAL A 297 2.82 -14.24 -8.31
C VAL A 297 4.18 -14.47 -7.65
N ALA A 298 5.26 -14.26 -8.38
CA ALA A 298 6.61 -14.24 -7.84
C ALA A 298 7.04 -12.80 -7.52
N VAL A 299 7.49 -12.55 -6.30
CA VAL A 299 7.99 -11.25 -5.84
C VAL A 299 9.50 -11.35 -5.66
N ILE A 300 10.27 -10.56 -6.40
CA ILE A 300 11.74 -10.58 -6.37
C ILE A 300 12.25 -9.46 -5.48
N GLY A 301 12.69 -9.81 -4.28
CA GLY A 301 13.10 -8.89 -3.22
C GLY A 301 12.08 -8.83 -2.09
N GLY A 302 12.55 -9.07 -0.86
CA GLY A 302 11.77 -9.05 0.38
C GLY A 302 11.81 -7.72 1.12
N GLY A 303 12.12 -6.62 0.44
CA GLY A 303 12.08 -5.26 1.02
C GLY A 303 10.67 -4.69 1.18
N PRO A 304 10.52 -3.39 1.54
CA PRO A 304 9.22 -2.76 1.75
C PRO A 304 8.25 -2.92 0.58
N ALA A 305 8.71 -2.64 -0.64
CA ALA A 305 7.90 -2.79 -1.85
C ALA A 305 7.44 -4.25 -2.06
N GLY A 306 8.33 -5.22 -1.87
CA GLY A 306 8.01 -6.64 -2.02
C GLY A 306 7.03 -7.14 -0.96
N LEU A 307 7.26 -6.79 0.31
CA LEU A 307 6.35 -7.13 1.42
C LEU A 307 4.98 -6.49 1.25
N SER A 308 4.93 -5.22 0.83
CA SER A 308 3.67 -4.51 0.58
C SER A 308 2.89 -5.15 -0.58
N CYS A 309 3.57 -5.42 -1.70
CA CYS A 309 2.98 -6.10 -2.85
C CYS A 309 2.43 -7.48 -2.46
N ALA A 310 3.24 -8.29 -1.75
CA ALA A 310 2.84 -9.62 -1.31
C ALA A 310 1.63 -9.56 -0.35
N TYR A 311 1.62 -8.61 0.58
CA TYR A 311 0.49 -8.38 1.49
C TYR A 311 -0.80 -8.10 0.73
N PHE A 312 -0.81 -7.12 -0.19
CA PHE A 312 -2.03 -6.76 -0.91
C PHE A 312 -2.49 -7.85 -1.88
N LEU A 313 -1.57 -8.46 -2.63
CA LEU A 313 -1.89 -9.57 -3.53
C LEU A 313 -2.48 -10.76 -2.77
N ARG A 314 -1.91 -11.11 -1.60
CA ARG A 314 -2.45 -12.19 -0.78
C ARG A 314 -3.84 -11.84 -0.23
N ARG A 315 -4.06 -10.58 0.15
CA ARG A 315 -5.38 -10.12 0.63
C ARG A 315 -6.46 -10.15 -0.44
N VAL A 316 -6.13 -9.99 -1.72
CA VAL A 316 -7.08 -10.15 -2.83
C VAL A 316 -7.12 -11.58 -3.40
N GLY A 317 -6.54 -12.56 -2.70
CA GLY A 317 -6.70 -13.98 -3.01
C GLY A 317 -5.65 -14.57 -3.96
N HIS A 318 -4.57 -13.86 -4.26
CA HIS A 318 -3.46 -14.42 -5.04
C HIS A 318 -2.49 -15.20 -4.14
N SER A 319 -1.91 -16.28 -4.68
CA SER A 319 -0.79 -16.98 -4.06
C SER A 319 0.51 -16.23 -4.38
N VAL A 320 1.37 -16.02 -3.38
CA VAL A 320 2.58 -15.21 -3.53
C VAL A 320 3.80 -15.93 -2.97
N ASN A 321 4.89 -15.94 -3.74
CA ASN A 321 6.20 -16.42 -3.32
C ASN A 321 7.22 -15.27 -3.39
N ILE A 322 7.88 -14.97 -2.28
CA ILE A 322 8.95 -13.96 -2.21
C ILE A 322 10.31 -14.65 -2.38
N PHE A 323 11.16 -14.12 -3.26
CA PHE A 323 12.54 -14.56 -3.45
C PHE A 323 13.49 -13.45 -3.01
N GLU A 324 14.28 -13.70 -1.97
CA GLU A 324 15.16 -12.72 -1.33
C GLU A 324 16.62 -13.18 -1.39
N ALA A 325 17.49 -12.28 -1.84
CA ALA A 325 18.93 -12.54 -1.97
C ALA A 325 19.62 -12.58 -0.61
N MET A 326 19.12 -11.80 0.35
CA MET A 326 19.69 -11.69 1.70
C MET A 326 19.21 -12.81 2.63
N PRO A 327 19.89 -13.05 3.77
CA PRO A 327 19.49 -14.07 4.74
C PRO A 327 18.11 -13.86 5.40
N GLY A 328 17.55 -12.66 5.36
CA GLY A 328 16.26 -12.33 5.97
C GLY A 328 15.52 -11.22 5.23
N LEU A 329 14.20 -11.23 5.32
CA LEU A 329 13.32 -10.25 4.69
C LEU A 329 13.39 -8.88 5.38
N GLY A 330 12.97 -7.83 4.70
CA GLY A 330 12.91 -6.45 5.19
C GLY A 330 13.80 -5.49 4.40
N GLY A 331 14.71 -5.99 3.57
CA GLY A 331 15.57 -5.16 2.71
C GLY A 331 16.27 -4.04 3.48
N MET A 332 16.18 -2.80 2.98
CA MET A 332 16.80 -1.64 3.63
C MET A 332 16.31 -1.37 5.06
N LEU A 333 15.09 -1.79 5.44
CA LEU A 333 14.64 -1.70 6.84
C LEU A 333 15.49 -2.58 7.78
N ARG A 334 15.92 -3.75 7.30
CA ARG A 334 16.76 -4.67 8.06
C ARG A 334 18.23 -4.26 7.98
N TYR A 335 18.72 -4.02 6.78
CA TYR A 335 20.16 -3.94 6.51
C TYR A 335 20.70 -2.51 6.41
N GLY A 336 19.84 -1.52 6.14
CA GLY A 336 20.23 -0.11 6.06
C GLY A 336 19.93 0.65 7.34
N ILE A 337 18.74 0.47 7.93
CA ILE A 337 18.32 1.26 9.09
C ILE A 337 18.93 0.67 10.39
N PRO A 338 19.63 1.47 11.22
CA PRO A 338 20.23 0.97 12.46
C PRO A 338 19.21 0.56 13.54
N GLU A 339 19.67 -0.27 14.48
CA GLU A 339 18.86 -0.82 15.59
C GLU A 339 18.20 0.26 16.46
N TYR A 340 18.85 1.41 16.63
CA TYR A 340 18.32 2.49 17.45
C TYR A 340 17.16 3.28 16.81
N ARG A 341 17.01 3.19 15.48
CA ARG A 341 15.87 3.79 14.74
C ARG A 341 14.76 2.78 14.56
N LEU A 342 15.12 1.58 14.08
CA LEU A 342 14.19 0.48 13.84
C LEU A 342 14.72 -0.82 14.44
N PRO A 343 14.27 -1.19 15.65
CA PRO A 343 14.68 -2.43 16.30
C PRO A 343 14.30 -3.66 15.47
N LYS A 344 15.22 -4.62 15.32
CA LYS A 344 14.96 -5.80 14.47
C LYS A 344 13.83 -6.67 14.98
N ALA A 345 13.68 -6.81 16.28
CA ALA A 345 12.55 -7.55 16.87
C ALA A 345 11.18 -6.97 16.48
N VAL A 346 11.08 -5.64 16.34
CA VAL A 346 9.85 -4.98 15.89
C VAL A 346 9.59 -5.29 14.42
N LEU A 347 10.64 -5.21 13.59
CA LEU A 347 10.55 -5.52 12.16
C LEU A 347 10.20 -6.99 11.93
N ASP A 348 10.80 -7.91 12.69
CA ASP A 348 10.52 -9.35 12.64
C ASP A 348 9.06 -9.63 12.97
N TRP A 349 8.53 -9.00 14.03
CA TRP A 349 7.12 -9.13 14.39
C TRP A 349 6.20 -8.61 13.28
N GLU A 350 6.53 -7.50 12.63
CA GLU A 350 5.75 -6.92 11.54
C GLU A 350 5.74 -7.82 10.30
N ILE A 351 6.93 -8.30 9.88
CA ILE A 351 7.09 -9.19 8.72
C ILE A 351 6.36 -10.51 8.96
N GLU A 352 6.50 -11.11 10.14
CA GLU A 352 5.78 -12.35 10.49
C GLU A 352 4.25 -12.16 10.39
N GLY A 353 3.73 -10.99 10.77
CA GLY A 353 2.32 -10.65 10.61
C GLY A 353 1.86 -10.69 9.15
N ILE A 354 2.71 -10.27 8.22
CA ILE A 354 2.46 -10.35 6.77
C ILE A 354 2.55 -11.80 6.28
N LEU A 355 3.61 -12.53 6.68
CA LEU A 355 3.84 -13.92 6.25
C LEU A 355 2.75 -14.88 6.73
N ASN A 356 2.17 -14.63 7.91
CA ASN A 356 1.06 -15.40 8.49
C ASN A 356 -0.22 -15.41 7.62
N LEU A 357 -0.28 -14.60 6.57
CA LEU A 357 -1.30 -14.69 5.53
C LEU A 357 -1.14 -15.92 4.61
N GLY A 358 -0.08 -16.73 4.79
CA GLY A 358 0.24 -17.86 3.93
C GLY A 358 1.11 -17.49 2.74
N ILE A 359 1.97 -16.48 2.89
CA ILE A 359 2.93 -16.07 1.88
C ILE A 359 4.17 -16.95 2.00
N GLU A 360 4.54 -17.61 0.91
CA GLU A 360 5.76 -18.40 0.85
C GLU A 360 6.97 -17.49 0.59
N TYR A 361 8.13 -17.85 1.12
CA TYR A 361 9.35 -17.10 0.87
C TYR A 361 10.60 -17.98 0.84
N HIS A 362 11.58 -17.54 0.07
CA HIS A 362 12.88 -18.18 -0.11
C HIS A 362 13.96 -17.13 0.07
N THR A 363 14.82 -17.29 1.08
CA THR A 363 15.97 -16.41 1.37
C THR A 363 17.27 -17.00 0.83
N ASN A 364 18.32 -16.19 0.72
CA ASN A 364 19.61 -16.58 0.15
C ASN A 364 19.51 -17.09 -1.31
N VAL A 365 18.60 -16.52 -2.09
CA VAL A 365 18.43 -16.84 -3.51
C VAL A 365 18.41 -15.56 -4.34
N LYS A 366 19.31 -15.44 -5.30
CA LYS A 366 19.50 -14.24 -6.12
C LYS A 366 19.05 -14.47 -7.56
N MET A 367 18.12 -13.63 -8.02
CA MET A 367 17.70 -13.56 -9.43
C MET A 367 18.91 -13.26 -10.33
N GLY A 368 19.03 -14.01 -11.43
CA GLY A 368 20.16 -13.94 -12.37
C GLY A 368 21.39 -14.75 -11.95
N VAL A 369 21.36 -15.38 -10.77
CA VAL A 369 22.42 -16.28 -10.30
C VAL A 369 21.85 -17.67 -10.01
N ASP A 370 20.89 -17.76 -9.10
CA ASP A 370 20.31 -19.03 -8.64
C ASP A 370 19.06 -19.44 -9.44
N PHE A 371 18.33 -18.45 -9.95
CA PHE A 371 17.13 -18.64 -10.78
C PHE A 371 16.99 -17.49 -11.78
N ASP A 372 16.17 -17.71 -12.81
CA ASP A 372 15.92 -16.73 -13.87
C ASP A 372 14.43 -16.63 -14.23
N LEU A 373 14.09 -15.75 -15.17
CA LEU A 373 12.72 -15.54 -15.62
C LEU A 373 12.10 -16.81 -16.23
N GLY A 374 12.91 -17.61 -16.93
CA GLY A 374 12.47 -18.85 -17.54
C GLY A 374 12.04 -19.89 -16.51
N SER A 375 12.81 -20.02 -15.42
CA SER A 375 12.52 -20.91 -14.31
C SER A 375 11.22 -20.53 -13.58
N LEU A 376 10.96 -19.23 -13.37
CA LEU A 376 9.73 -18.74 -12.75
C LEU A 376 8.51 -19.01 -13.63
N VAL A 377 8.59 -18.69 -14.93
CA VAL A 377 7.50 -19.00 -15.87
C VAL A 377 7.27 -20.51 -15.96
N GLY A 378 8.34 -21.31 -16.01
CA GLY A 378 8.27 -22.78 -16.02
C GLY A 378 7.68 -23.36 -14.74
N ALA A 379 7.87 -22.69 -13.59
CA ALA A 379 7.25 -23.04 -12.31
C ALA A 379 5.77 -22.63 -12.21
N GLY A 380 5.22 -21.98 -13.23
CA GLY A 380 3.79 -21.65 -13.33
C GLY A 380 3.38 -20.37 -12.63
N PHE A 381 4.27 -19.38 -12.50
CA PHE A 381 3.90 -18.04 -12.04
C PHE A 381 3.21 -17.25 -13.18
N ASP A 382 2.05 -16.66 -12.90
CA ASP A 382 1.28 -15.84 -13.85
C ASP A 382 1.88 -14.43 -14.01
N SER A 383 2.55 -13.91 -12.97
CA SER A 383 3.13 -12.57 -12.96
C SER A 383 4.33 -12.47 -12.03
N ILE A 384 5.18 -11.48 -12.30
CA ILE A 384 6.44 -11.27 -11.59
C ILE A 384 6.53 -9.79 -11.18
N PHE A 385 6.81 -9.54 -9.91
CA PHE A 385 6.98 -8.21 -9.36
C PHE A 385 8.44 -8.01 -8.91
N MET A 386 9.13 -7.07 -9.54
CA MET A 386 10.54 -6.75 -9.30
C MET A 386 10.64 -5.67 -8.21
N ALA A 387 11.02 -6.09 -7.00
CA ALA A 387 11.23 -5.26 -5.82
C ALA A 387 12.71 -5.29 -5.36
N VAL A 388 13.63 -5.31 -6.33
CA VAL A 388 15.07 -5.55 -6.10
C VAL A 388 15.77 -4.45 -5.31
N GLY A 389 15.18 -3.24 -5.25
CA GLY A 389 15.74 -2.11 -4.51
C GLY A 389 17.04 -1.54 -5.11
N ALA A 390 17.70 -0.65 -4.35
CA ALA A 390 18.94 0.02 -4.75
C ALA A 390 20.11 -0.35 -3.83
N TRP A 391 20.72 -1.51 -4.10
CA TRP A 391 21.79 -2.10 -3.25
C TRP A 391 23.21 -1.69 -3.63
N LYS A 392 23.41 -1.01 -4.76
CA LYS A 392 24.74 -0.63 -5.23
C LYS A 392 25.09 0.77 -4.75
N ASP A 393 26.15 0.88 -3.96
CA ASP A 393 26.68 2.18 -3.53
C ASP A 393 27.35 2.95 -4.68
N TYR A 394 27.18 4.28 -4.69
CA TYR A 394 28.00 5.14 -5.52
C TYR A 394 29.41 5.34 -4.93
N ARG A 395 30.41 5.42 -5.80
CA ARG A 395 31.80 5.72 -5.44
C ARG A 395 32.14 7.19 -5.71
N LEU A 396 33.12 7.72 -4.98
CA LEU A 396 33.61 9.09 -5.14
C LEU A 396 34.41 9.27 -6.42
N LYS A 397 35.06 8.21 -6.89
CA LYS A 397 36.00 8.18 -8.02
C LYS A 397 37.21 9.08 -7.75
N ILE A 398 37.74 9.04 -6.54
CA ILE A 398 38.93 9.77 -6.11
C ILE A 398 40.09 8.82 -5.82
N PRO A 399 41.36 9.29 -5.92
CA PRO A 399 42.50 8.45 -5.58
C PRO A 399 42.47 8.01 -4.11
N GLY A 400 42.78 6.73 -3.86
CA GLY A 400 42.83 6.14 -2.52
C GLY A 400 41.48 5.68 -1.96
N GLU A 401 40.38 5.76 -2.72
CA GLU A 401 39.05 5.35 -2.23
C GLU A 401 38.90 3.85 -1.95
N ASP A 402 39.85 3.03 -2.39
CA ASP A 402 39.88 1.57 -2.18
C ASP A 402 40.89 1.14 -1.06
N LEU A 403 41.46 2.09 -0.30
CA LEU A 403 42.38 1.79 0.81
C LEU A 403 41.70 1.03 1.96
N ASN A 404 42.50 0.33 2.78
CA ASN A 404 42.00 -0.37 3.96
C ASN A 404 41.45 0.64 4.98
N GLY A 405 40.17 0.51 5.35
CA GLY A 405 39.46 1.48 6.19
C GLY A 405 38.46 2.35 5.42
N CYS A 406 38.42 2.24 4.09
CA CYS A 406 37.36 2.80 3.25
C CYS A 406 36.16 1.83 3.15
N PHE A 407 34.96 2.35 3.39
CA PHE A 407 33.70 1.66 3.23
C PHE A 407 32.72 2.51 2.43
N THR A 408 31.66 1.88 1.93
CA THR A 408 30.49 2.57 1.40
C THR A 408 29.31 2.43 2.37
N GLY A 409 28.32 3.32 2.26
CA GLY A 409 27.23 3.44 3.23
C GLY A 409 26.43 2.15 3.42
N ILE A 410 25.91 1.58 2.32
CA ILE A 410 25.15 0.32 2.40
C ILE A 410 26.07 -0.82 2.86
N ASN A 411 27.28 -0.92 2.30
CA ASN A 411 28.24 -1.95 2.70
C ASN A 411 28.52 -1.91 4.22
N PHE A 412 28.75 -0.74 4.78
CA PHE A 412 29.02 -0.58 6.20
C PHE A 412 27.80 -0.94 7.06
N LEU A 413 26.62 -0.37 6.76
CA LEU A 413 25.41 -0.59 7.55
C LEU A 413 24.92 -2.04 7.48
N SER A 414 24.98 -2.66 6.29
CA SER A 414 24.58 -4.06 6.10
C SER A 414 25.46 -5.03 6.87
N ARG A 415 26.78 -4.81 6.88
CA ARG A 415 27.73 -5.58 7.70
C ARG A 415 27.46 -5.40 9.19
N MET A 416 27.21 -4.16 9.63
CA MET A 416 26.87 -3.89 11.03
C MET A 416 25.56 -4.57 11.44
N ALA A 417 24.54 -4.55 10.58
CA ALA A 417 23.27 -5.23 10.80
C ALA A 417 23.44 -6.76 10.80
N GLY A 418 24.30 -7.30 9.95
CA GLY A 418 24.67 -8.72 9.91
C GLY A 418 25.62 -9.17 11.03
N GLN A 419 26.04 -8.26 11.91
CA GLN A 419 27.03 -8.50 12.96
C GLN A 419 28.39 -8.99 12.43
N GLU A 420 28.73 -8.63 11.20
CA GLU A 420 30.03 -8.94 10.62
C GLU A 420 31.12 -8.07 11.27
N PRO A 421 32.31 -8.64 11.55
CA PRO A 421 33.43 -7.85 12.05
C PRO A 421 33.88 -6.80 11.03
N VAL A 422 33.76 -5.52 11.38
CA VAL A 422 34.27 -4.40 10.59
C VAL A 422 35.42 -3.75 11.36
N ARG A 423 36.61 -3.72 10.76
CA ARG A 423 37.76 -3.01 11.34
C ARG A 423 37.56 -1.51 11.16
N ILE A 424 37.12 -0.86 12.23
CA ILE A 424 37.00 0.60 12.35
C ILE A 424 38.15 1.09 13.24
N GLY A 425 38.72 2.25 12.90
CA GLY A 425 39.69 2.92 13.75
C GLY A 425 39.02 3.83 14.78
N ASN A 426 39.74 4.86 15.23
CA ASN A 426 39.28 5.76 16.29
C ASN A 426 38.60 7.03 15.75
N ARG A 427 38.88 7.40 14.49
CA ARG A 427 38.45 8.68 13.92
C ARG A 427 37.92 8.49 12.49
N ALA A 428 36.67 8.86 12.27
CA ALA A 428 36.01 8.58 10.99
C ALA A 428 35.53 9.84 10.27
N ALA A 429 35.58 9.81 8.94
CA ALA A 429 34.89 10.76 8.07
C ALA A 429 33.77 10.06 7.28
N VAL A 430 32.54 10.50 7.46
CA VAL A 430 31.38 10.06 6.69
C VAL A 430 31.05 11.12 5.65
N ILE A 431 31.05 10.74 4.38
CA ILE A 431 30.89 11.65 3.25
C ILE A 431 29.46 11.52 2.72
N GLY A 432 28.68 12.59 2.83
CA GLY A 432 27.28 12.60 2.39
C GLY A 432 26.42 13.54 3.23
N GLY A 433 25.14 13.65 2.89
CA GLY A 433 24.19 14.49 3.64
C GLY A 433 22.78 13.89 3.79
N GLY A 434 22.56 12.66 3.30
CA GLY A 434 21.28 11.96 3.42
C GLY A 434 21.18 11.08 4.67
N ASN A 435 20.03 10.44 4.84
CA ASN A 435 19.75 9.59 6.00
C ASN A 435 20.82 8.48 6.18
N THR A 436 21.29 7.86 5.08
CA THR A 436 22.39 6.88 5.14
C THR A 436 23.67 7.44 5.77
N ALA A 437 24.02 8.69 5.47
CA ALA A 437 25.22 9.33 6.03
C ALA A 437 25.05 9.59 7.55
N ILE A 438 23.87 10.07 7.95
CA ILE A 438 23.54 10.25 9.38
C ILE A 438 23.56 8.90 10.11
N ASP A 439 22.95 7.87 9.53
CA ASP A 439 22.89 6.53 10.11
C ASP A 439 24.29 5.93 10.28
N CYS A 440 25.18 6.09 9.30
CA CYS A 440 26.58 5.67 9.39
C CYS A 440 27.30 6.43 10.52
N ALA A 441 27.20 7.75 10.55
CA ALA A 441 27.90 8.59 11.52
C ALA A 441 27.48 8.28 12.97
N ARG A 442 26.17 8.18 13.21
CA ARG A 442 25.63 7.86 14.55
C ARG A 442 25.96 6.43 14.97
N THR A 443 25.99 5.49 14.03
CA THR A 443 26.43 4.12 14.30
C THR A 443 27.89 4.08 14.75
N LEU A 444 28.78 4.86 14.11
CA LEU A 444 30.18 4.96 14.50
C LEU A 444 30.36 5.55 15.91
N VAL A 445 29.65 6.63 16.24
CA VAL A 445 29.66 7.20 17.60
C VAL A 445 29.25 6.16 18.63
N ARG A 446 28.17 5.41 18.37
CA ARG A 446 27.68 4.35 19.26
C ARG A 446 28.60 3.15 19.37
N LYS A 447 29.54 2.98 18.42
CA LYS A 447 30.64 2.01 18.50
C LYS A 447 31.84 2.51 19.31
N GLY A 448 31.78 3.73 19.84
CA GLY A 448 32.78 4.29 20.74
C GLY A 448 33.93 5.01 20.06
N LEU A 449 33.76 5.44 18.80
CA LEU A 449 34.77 6.27 18.14
C LEU A 449 34.93 7.60 18.87
N GLU A 450 36.17 8.04 19.02
CA GLU A 450 36.51 9.30 19.71
C GLU A 450 36.02 10.51 18.92
N LYS A 451 36.10 10.43 17.58
CA LYS A 451 35.75 11.54 16.71
C LYS A 451 35.12 11.08 15.41
N VAL A 452 33.94 11.64 15.10
CA VAL A 452 33.23 11.35 13.86
C VAL A 452 32.88 12.66 13.16
N TYR A 453 33.33 12.78 11.93
CA TYR A 453 33.06 13.92 11.06
C TYR A 453 32.03 13.55 10.00
N LEU A 454 31.08 14.44 9.75
CA LEU A 454 30.19 14.34 8.60
C LEU A 454 30.57 15.43 7.59
N VAL A 455 31.12 15.01 6.46
CA VAL A 455 31.64 15.88 5.41
C VAL A 455 30.59 16.04 4.33
N TYR A 456 30.12 17.27 4.14
CA TYR A 456 29.07 17.59 3.16
C TYR A 456 29.46 18.78 2.27
N ARG A 457 29.29 18.59 0.97
CA ARG A 457 29.68 19.58 -0.06
C ARG A 457 28.79 20.82 -0.12
N ARG A 458 27.68 20.87 0.63
CA ARG A 458 26.76 22.03 0.71
C ARG A 458 26.56 22.44 2.17
N THR A 459 25.62 23.34 2.43
CA THR A 459 25.28 23.77 3.80
C THR A 459 24.21 22.87 4.41
N ARG A 460 23.92 23.08 5.70
CA ARG A 460 22.87 22.35 6.43
C ARG A 460 21.51 22.43 5.72
N THR A 461 21.15 23.60 5.21
CA THR A 461 19.85 23.84 4.56
C THR A 461 19.60 22.94 3.36
N GLU A 462 20.66 22.52 2.65
CA GLU A 462 20.53 21.62 1.50
C GLU A 462 20.72 20.14 1.85
N MET A 463 20.77 19.77 3.13
CA MET A 463 20.87 18.36 3.53
C MET A 463 19.54 17.63 3.25
N PRO A 464 19.58 16.47 2.54
CA PRO A 464 18.37 15.68 2.30
C PRO A 464 17.94 14.79 3.47
N ALA A 465 18.74 14.67 4.53
CA ALA A 465 18.37 13.91 5.72
C ALA A 465 17.22 14.58 6.49
N ASN A 466 16.48 13.79 7.27
CA ASN A 466 15.39 14.32 8.09
C ASN A 466 15.97 15.25 9.17
N GLU A 467 15.39 16.45 9.38
CA GLU A 467 15.94 17.46 10.30
C GLU A 467 16.14 16.92 11.72
N VAL A 468 15.17 16.15 12.24
CA VAL A 468 15.24 15.51 13.56
C VAL A 468 16.47 14.60 13.69
N GLU A 469 16.86 13.92 12.61
CA GLU A 469 18.04 13.04 12.59
C GLU A 469 19.33 13.86 12.54
N ILE A 470 19.34 15.00 11.84
CA ILE A 470 20.48 15.93 11.80
C ILE A 470 20.71 16.56 13.18
N GLU A 471 19.64 16.99 13.86
CA GLU A 471 19.71 17.51 15.23
C GLU A 471 20.21 16.45 16.22
N ALA A 472 19.64 15.24 16.18
CA ALA A 472 20.05 14.14 17.03
C ALA A 472 21.53 13.75 16.81
N ALA A 473 22.00 13.78 15.56
CA ALA A 473 23.41 13.56 15.23
C ALA A 473 24.35 14.60 15.87
N GLY A 474 23.94 15.89 15.86
CA GLY A 474 24.69 16.94 16.54
C GLY A 474 24.74 16.76 18.05
N HIS A 475 23.64 16.36 18.67
CA HIS A 475 23.59 16.05 20.11
C HIS A 475 24.46 14.84 20.51
N GLU A 476 24.65 13.88 19.60
CA GLU A 476 25.56 12.74 19.81
C GLU A 476 27.04 13.10 19.60
N GLY A 477 27.36 14.36 19.24
CA GLY A 477 28.74 14.85 19.14
C GLY A 477 29.37 14.70 17.76
N ILE A 478 28.58 14.48 16.70
CA ILE A 478 29.09 14.43 15.33
C ILE A 478 29.47 15.84 14.87
N GLU A 479 30.70 16.00 14.37
CA GLU A 479 31.22 17.27 13.85
C GLU A 479 30.87 17.42 12.36
N PHE A 480 30.03 18.41 12.03
CA PHE A 480 29.67 18.70 10.65
C PHE A 480 30.71 19.58 9.97
N ILE A 481 31.29 19.09 8.87
CA ILE A 481 32.15 19.86 7.98
C ILE A 481 31.35 20.16 6.71
N PHE A 482 30.66 21.31 6.72
CA PHE A 482 29.94 21.81 5.57
C PHE A 482 30.87 22.44 4.55
N LEU A 483 30.36 22.60 3.33
CA LEU A 483 31.10 23.19 2.22
C LEU A 483 32.47 22.52 2.01
N ALA A 484 32.46 21.18 2.08
CA ALA A 484 33.67 20.37 1.91
C ALA A 484 33.39 19.21 0.94
N ALA A 485 34.21 19.07 -0.08
CA ALA A 485 34.16 17.95 -1.02
C ALA A 485 35.47 17.17 -0.98
N PRO A 486 35.42 15.84 -0.83
CA PRO A 486 36.62 15.02 -0.79
C PRO A 486 37.37 15.09 -2.14
N ASN A 487 38.70 15.18 -2.07
CA ASN A 487 39.59 15.25 -3.23
C ASN A 487 40.46 14.00 -3.36
N LYS A 488 41.00 13.51 -2.24
CA LYS A 488 41.87 12.33 -2.19
C LYS A 488 41.85 11.68 -0.82
N VAL A 489 41.95 10.36 -0.77
CA VAL A 489 42.23 9.62 0.46
C VAL A 489 43.73 9.39 0.58
N ILE A 490 44.29 9.69 1.76
CA ILE A 490 45.70 9.55 2.07
C ILE A 490 45.90 8.22 2.79
N GLY A 491 46.79 7.38 2.26
CA GLY A 491 47.17 6.11 2.86
C GLY A 491 48.51 6.17 3.57
N ASP A 492 48.71 5.30 4.55
CA ASP A 492 50.02 5.01 5.14
C ASP A 492 50.83 4.01 4.28
N SER A 493 51.98 3.56 4.78
CA SER A 493 52.84 2.59 4.10
C SER A 493 52.23 1.19 3.94
N ASP A 494 51.21 0.87 4.73
CA ASP A 494 50.53 -0.44 4.77
C ASP A 494 49.15 -0.39 4.08
N GLU A 495 48.92 0.63 3.24
CA GLU A 495 47.68 0.88 2.52
C GLU A 495 46.44 1.08 3.44
N ASN A 496 46.64 1.49 4.70
CA ASN A 496 45.55 1.90 5.57
C ASN A 496 45.26 3.39 5.43
N VAL A 497 44.01 3.79 5.62
CA VAL A 497 43.63 5.20 5.67
C VAL A 497 44.38 5.92 6.81
N ALA A 498 45.03 7.03 6.46
CA ALA A 498 45.70 7.93 7.38
C ALA A 498 45.13 9.37 7.34
N GLY A 499 44.28 9.68 6.36
CA GLY A 499 43.57 10.95 6.30
C GLY A 499 42.69 11.13 5.07
N LEU A 500 41.84 12.15 5.12
CA LEU A 500 41.01 12.58 4.01
C LEU A 500 41.39 14.00 3.61
N GLU A 501 41.88 14.18 2.38
CA GLU A 501 42.06 15.50 1.78
C GLU A 501 40.73 15.95 1.16
N TYR A 502 40.31 17.16 1.49
CA TYR A 502 39.12 17.78 0.93
C TYR A 502 39.39 19.21 0.48
N LEU A 503 38.58 19.67 -0.47
CA LEU A 503 38.52 21.06 -0.94
C LEU A 503 37.37 21.78 -0.26
N LYS A 504 37.60 23.06 0.07
CA LYS A 504 36.50 23.94 0.47
C LYS A 504 35.63 24.26 -0.74
N MET A 505 34.34 24.38 -0.50
CA MET A 505 33.33 24.65 -1.52
C MET A 505 32.70 26.02 -1.26
N GLU A 506 32.23 26.65 -2.32
CA GLU A 506 31.32 27.79 -2.26
C GLU A 506 30.02 27.43 -2.98
N LEU A 507 28.92 28.06 -2.56
CA LEU A 507 27.64 27.85 -3.23
C LEU A 507 27.54 28.79 -4.44
N GLY A 508 27.46 28.20 -5.63
CA GLY A 508 27.07 28.89 -6.85
C GLY A 508 25.55 29.05 -6.97
N GLU A 509 25.08 29.26 -8.20
CA GLU A 509 23.67 29.38 -8.53
C GLU A 509 22.88 28.09 -8.24
N PRO A 510 21.58 28.20 -7.91
CA PRO A 510 20.69 27.04 -7.78
C PRO A 510 20.57 26.26 -9.08
N ASP A 511 20.50 24.93 -8.95
CA ASP A 511 20.13 24.03 -10.04
C ASP A 511 18.61 24.01 -10.27
N ALA A 512 18.15 23.20 -11.23
CA ALA A 512 16.72 23.08 -11.56
C ALA A 512 15.85 22.54 -10.40
N SER A 513 16.46 21.93 -9.38
CA SER A 513 15.78 21.51 -8.14
C SER A 513 15.76 22.61 -7.06
N GLY A 514 16.27 23.80 -7.37
CA GLY A 514 16.44 24.91 -6.43
C GLY A 514 17.67 24.78 -5.53
N ARG A 515 18.44 23.68 -5.62
CA ARG A 515 19.61 23.44 -4.76
C ARG A 515 20.84 24.11 -5.32
N ARG A 516 21.55 24.90 -4.49
CA ARG A 516 22.78 25.58 -4.92
C ARG A 516 23.87 24.58 -5.31
N ARG A 517 24.53 24.87 -6.43
CA ARG A 517 25.62 24.05 -6.95
C ARG A 517 26.89 24.31 -6.14
N PRO A 518 27.57 23.27 -5.63
CA PRO A 518 28.84 23.47 -4.95
C PRO A 518 29.96 23.68 -5.99
N VAL A 519 30.77 24.72 -5.80
CA VAL A 519 31.92 25.08 -6.66
C VAL A 519 33.20 24.97 -5.81
N PRO A 520 34.23 24.25 -6.28
CA PRO A 520 35.47 24.11 -5.51
C PRO A 520 36.23 25.43 -5.45
N VAL A 521 36.80 25.73 -4.28
CA VAL A 521 37.76 26.83 -4.09
C VAL A 521 39.16 26.25 -4.35
N GLU A 522 39.78 26.64 -5.47
CA GLU A 522 41.12 26.18 -5.82
C GLU A 522 42.16 26.62 -4.77
N GLY A 523 43.14 25.75 -4.46
CA GLY A 523 44.19 26.06 -3.46
C GLY A 523 43.73 25.96 -2.00
N SER A 524 42.56 25.36 -1.74
CA SER A 524 41.98 25.22 -0.40
C SER A 524 42.16 23.82 0.21
N GLU A 525 43.08 23.02 -0.35
CA GLU A 525 43.34 21.64 0.06
C GLU A 525 43.60 21.58 1.56
N THR A 526 42.75 20.83 2.26
CA THR A 526 42.82 20.66 3.71
C THR A 526 42.80 19.16 4.02
N VAL A 527 43.70 18.72 4.91
CA VAL A 527 43.77 17.32 5.33
C VAL A 527 43.07 17.15 6.67
N LEU A 528 42.12 16.22 6.70
CA LEU A 528 41.44 15.76 7.89
C LEU A 528 42.11 14.46 8.37
N ASP A 529 42.54 14.43 9.62
CA ASP A 529 43.22 13.29 10.22
C ASP A 529 42.20 12.24 10.72
N VAL A 530 42.01 11.20 9.91
CA VAL A 530 41.03 10.11 10.09
C VAL A 530 41.61 8.80 9.63
N ASP A 531 41.14 7.70 10.20
CA ASP A 531 41.58 6.32 9.92
C ASP A 531 40.45 5.45 9.33
N THR A 532 39.25 6.00 9.23
CA THR A 532 38.07 5.32 8.66
C THR A 532 37.31 6.30 7.77
N ILE A 533 36.92 5.87 6.56
CA ILE A 533 36.13 6.69 5.64
C ILE A 533 34.90 5.91 5.21
N ILE A 534 33.73 6.55 5.24
CA ILE A 534 32.49 5.98 4.74
C ILE A 534 31.90 6.88 3.66
N THR A 535 31.78 6.35 2.45
CA THR A 535 31.12 7.04 1.32
C THR A 535 29.63 6.74 1.32
N ALA A 536 28.80 7.74 1.64
CA ALA A 536 27.34 7.65 1.72
C ALA A 536 26.66 8.73 0.83
N ILE A 537 27.02 8.73 -0.45
CA ILE A 537 26.62 9.77 -1.43
C ILE A 537 25.43 9.38 -2.32
N GLY A 538 24.83 8.23 -2.09
CA GLY A 538 23.68 7.70 -2.84
C GLY A 538 23.89 6.26 -3.29
N GLN A 539 22.84 5.71 -3.88
CA GLN A 539 22.75 4.31 -4.26
C GLN A 539 22.00 4.15 -5.59
N SER A 540 22.22 3.03 -6.27
CA SER A 540 21.51 2.64 -7.48
C SER A 540 21.06 1.18 -7.43
N PRO A 541 20.10 0.78 -8.27
CA PRO A 541 19.77 -0.63 -8.47
C PRO A 541 20.98 -1.44 -8.96
N ASP A 542 21.01 -2.71 -8.56
CA ASP A 542 21.90 -3.72 -9.14
C ASP A 542 21.15 -4.41 -10.30
N THR A 543 21.57 -4.13 -11.53
CA THR A 543 20.94 -4.63 -12.76
C THR A 543 21.61 -5.90 -13.29
N SER A 544 22.44 -6.58 -12.48
CA SER A 544 23.19 -7.78 -12.90
C SER A 544 22.30 -8.94 -13.38
N PHE A 545 21.01 -8.93 -13.03
CA PHE A 545 20.02 -9.87 -13.56
C PHE A 545 19.74 -9.72 -15.06
N GLN A 546 20.11 -8.59 -15.68
CA GLN A 546 20.06 -8.39 -17.13
C GLN A 546 21.31 -8.95 -17.79
N THR A 547 21.28 -10.25 -18.10
CA THR A 547 22.35 -10.90 -18.84
C THR A 547 22.02 -10.92 -20.34
N PRO A 548 22.93 -10.48 -21.23
CA PRO A 548 22.70 -10.48 -22.67
C PRO A 548 22.28 -11.85 -23.20
N GLY A 549 21.27 -11.86 -24.10
CA GLY A 549 20.75 -13.10 -24.68
C GLY A 549 19.82 -13.92 -23.78
N THR A 550 19.46 -13.40 -22.60
CA THR A 550 18.39 -13.97 -21.75
C THR A 550 17.08 -13.22 -21.93
N ARG A 551 15.96 -13.76 -21.44
CA ARG A 551 14.66 -13.07 -21.47
C ARG A 551 14.67 -11.73 -20.70
N MET A 552 15.60 -11.55 -19.76
CA MET A 552 15.74 -10.29 -19.01
C MET A 552 16.39 -9.17 -19.84
N ASP A 553 17.01 -9.50 -20.98
CA ASP A 553 17.58 -8.53 -21.92
C ASP A 553 16.48 -7.71 -22.63
N GLU A 554 15.25 -8.25 -22.69
CA GLU A 554 14.09 -7.55 -23.25
C GLU A 554 13.51 -6.51 -22.30
N LEU A 555 13.88 -6.51 -21.01
CA LEU A 555 13.35 -5.57 -20.03
C LEU A 555 14.00 -4.20 -20.21
N ASN A 556 13.19 -3.16 -20.42
CA ASN A 556 13.69 -1.81 -20.58
C ASN A 556 14.22 -1.25 -19.25
N MET A 557 15.33 -0.54 -19.33
CA MET A 557 15.91 0.21 -18.22
C MET A 557 15.98 1.68 -18.57
N THR A 558 15.82 2.53 -17.56
CA THR A 558 16.02 3.96 -17.71
C THR A 558 17.51 4.29 -17.77
N ARG A 559 17.83 5.52 -18.20
CA ARG A 559 19.21 6.05 -18.15
C ARG A 559 19.85 6.06 -16.75
N TRP A 560 19.03 5.91 -15.71
CA TRP A 560 19.45 5.93 -14.30
C TRP A 560 19.73 4.52 -13.75
N GLY A 561 19.59 3.48 -14.58
CA GLY A 561 19.74 2.09 -14.17
C GLY A 561 18.58 1.56 -13.33
N THR A 562 17.42 2.22 -13.37
CA THR A 562 16.16 1.73 -12.79
C THR A 562 15.34 0.98 -13.85
N ILE A 563 14.44 0.11 -13.42
CA ILE A 563 13.52 -0.58 -14.31
C ILE A 563 12.53 0.43 -14.89
N ASP A 564 12.38 0.45 -16.21
CA ASP A 564 11.44 1.34 -16.90
C ASP A 564 10.02 0.78 -16.78
N VAL A 565 9.14 1.56 -16.14
CA VAL A 565 7.75 1.19 -15.89
C VAL A 565 6.82 2.37 -16.13
N ASP A 566 5.59 2.04 -16.48
CA ASP A 566 4.49 3.00 -16.46
C ASP A 566 4.24 3.47 -15.01
N PRO A 567 4.20 4.79 -14.74
CA PRO A 567 4.15 5.31 -13.38
C PRO A 567 2.79 5.13 -12.68
N GLU A 568 1.71 4.93 -13.43
CA GLU A 568 0.37 4.72 -12.87
C GLU A 568 0.12 3.24 -12.55
N THR A 569 0.59 2.35 -13.44
CA THR A 569 0.31 0.91 -13.37
C THR A 569 1.47 0.08 -12.82
N CYS A 570 2.66 0.68 -12.69
CA CYS A 570 3.92 0.02 -12.33
C CYS A 570 4.33 -1.13 -13.27
N ARG A 571 3.72 -1.22 -14.46
CA ARG A 571 3.96 -2.28 -15.43
C ARG A 571 5.15 -1.93 -16.32
N SER A 572 6.02 -2.90 -16.57
CA SER A 572 7.12 -2.74 -17.52
C SER A 572 6.67 -2.95 -18.98
N ASN A 573 7.62 -2.87 -19.92
CA ASN A 573 7.38 -3.22 -21.32
C ASN A 573 7.07 -4.72 -21.52
N VAL A 574 7.44 -5.59 -20.56
CA VAL A 574 7.08 -7.00 -20.55
C VAL A 574 5.75 -7.16 -19.79
N PRO A 575 4.64 -7.58 -20.42
CA PRO A 575 3.29 -7.42 -19.86
C PRO A 575 3.03 -8.08 -18.50
N TYR A 576 3.75 -9.15 -18.16
CA TYR A 576 3.60 -9.89 -16.90
C TYR A 576 4.67 -9.50 -15.85
N ILE A 577 5.50 -8.49 -16.13
CA ILE A 577 6.51 -7.96 -15.21
C ILE A 577 6.12 -6.56 -14.77
N PHE A 578 6.10 -6.38 -13.45
CA PHE A 578 5.85 -5.11 -12.75
C PHE A 578 7.06 -4.76 -11.89
N ALA A 579 7.28 -3.49 -11.57
CA ALA A 579 8.34 -3.07 -10.66
C ALA A 579 7.94 -1.82 -9.87
N ALA A 580 8.36 -1.73 -8.60
CA ALA A 580 8.16 -0.55 -7.78
C ALA A 580 9.26 -0.39 -6.71
N GLY A 581 9.15 0.69 -5.93
CA GLY A 581 10.13 1.08 -4.93
C GLY A 581 11.46 1.50 -5.55
N ASP A 582 12.53 1.45 -4.75
CA ASP A 582 13.86 1.95 -5.13
C ASP A 582 14.42 1.38 -6.44
N GLY A 583 13.99 0.17 -6.85
CA GLY A 583 14.38 -0.47 -8.11
C GLY A 583 13.80 0.21 -9.36
N ALA A 584 12.66 0.90 -9.23
CA ALA A 584 11.95 1.58 -10.32
C ALA A 584 12.10 3.11 -10.24
N THR A 585 11.96 3.67 -9.04
CA THR A 585 11.97 5.13 -8.82
C THR A 585 13.34 5.69 -8.43
N GLY A 586 14.26 4.82 -7.98
CA GLY A 586 15.45 5.23 -7.25
C GLY A 586 15.19 5.42 -5.75
N PRO A 587 16.27 5.59 -4.96
CA PRO A 587 16.20 5.57 -3.50
C PRO A 587 15.46 6.76 -2.91
N ALA A 588 14.43 6.48 -2.11
CA ALA A 588 13.62 7.52 -1.50
C ALA A 588 13.18 7.18 -0.06
N LEU A 589 11.94 6.75 0.11
CA LEU A 589 11.26 6.54 1.38
C LEU A 589 10.76 5.10 1.46
N VAL A 590 10.40 4.67 2.67
CA VAL A 590 9.86 3.32 2.97
C VAL A 590 8.45 3.15 2.41
#